data_AF-A0A8H5I3L6-F1
#
_entry.id   AF-A0A8H5I3L6-F1
#
_cell.length_a   1.000
_cell.length_b   1.000
_cell.length_c   1.000
_cell.angle_alpha   90.00
_cell.angle_beta   90.00
_cell.angle_gamma   90.00
#
_symmetry.space_group_name_H-M   'P 1'
#
loop_
_entity.id
_entity.type
_entity.pdbx_description
1 polymer ?
#
loop_
_entity_poly.entity_id
_entity_poly.type
_entity_poly.pdbx_seq_one_letter_code
_entity_poly.pdbx_strand_id
1 'polypeptide(L)'
;MPQPEDGEPMETSGVDSLVKETRGMLLADGLKLLWTAAQCHSADMKLKESINLGMNVFWKAVGTSSIPFIPFVGATALYSAFIKILKIINTIWGIPSCTPLLHDSKVRNLFLQGCFDASAGDILTSKFLVALNFFGPLTATQTSTTILKMIAGISLIYEKLFWYIKNHPERVVSPATIGRMVMEFRRSQGQRTMSARLTYRINITNCYDKAACLAELEEAVEAGRSVMGKEGMRRKTIVDK
;
A
#
# COMPACT_ATOMS: atom_id res chain seq x y z
N MET A 1 -14.30 61.69 27.15
CA MET A 1 -13.81 60.66 26.21
C MET A 1 -14.03 59.29 26.85
N PRO A 2 -15.01 58.50 26.38
CA PRO A 2 -15.15 57.11 26.75
C PRO A 2 -14.55 56.17 25.68
N GLN A 3 -14.05 55.02 26.14
CA GLN A 3 -13.46 53.93 25.35
C GLN A 3 -14.49 53.26 24.42
N PRO A 4 -14.07 52.57 23.33
CA PRO A 4 -14.97 51.71 22.58
C PRO A 4 -15.15 50.37 23.30
N GLU A 5 -16.38 50.07 23.69
CA GLU A 5 -16.82 48.78 24.22
C GLU A 5 -17.08 47.75 23.10
N ASP A 6 -16.66 46.53 23.40
CA ASP A 6 -17.24 45.24 23.03
C ASP A 6 -17.37 44.88 21.54
N GLY A 7 -16.39 44.06 21.13
CA GLY A 7 -16.45 43.30 19.89
C GLY A 7 -17.67 42.38 19.83
N GLU A 8 -18.37 42.46 18.72
CA GLU A 8 -19.48 41.57 18.38
C GLU A 8 -19.06 40.10 18.52
N PRO A 9 -19.92 39.23 19.07
CA PRO A 9 -19.65 37.80 19.12
C PRO A 9 -19.62 37.26 17.69
N MET A 10 -18.42 36.86 17.26
CA MET A 10 -18.16 36.22 15.97
C MET A 10 -19.14 35.04 15.77
N GLU A 11 -20.08 35.18 14.84
CA GLU A 11 -21.11 34.18 14.54
C GLU A 11 -20.49 32.85 14.07
N THR A 12 -20.26 31.92 15.01
CA THR A 12 -19.89 30.53 14.70
C THR A 12 -21.08 29.68 14.21
N SER A 13 -22.29 30.25 14.27
CA SER A 13 -23.56 29.61 13.95
C SER A 13 -23.61 29.00 12.55
N GLY A 14 -23.10 29.69 11.53
CA GLY A 14 -23.13 29.21 10.15
C GLY A 14 -22.20 28.02 9.91
N VAL A 15 -20.99 28.07 10.48
CA VAL A 15 -20.00 26.98 10.35
C VAL A 15 -20.43 25.76 11.15
N ASP A 16 -20.94 25.95 12.37
CA ASP A 16 -21.42 24.85 13.21
C ASP A 16 -22.67 24.18 12.61
N SER A 17 -23.56 24.97 12.00
CA SER A 17 -24.71 24.44 11.25
C SER A 17 -24.26 23.66 10.02
N LEU A 18 -23.33 24.21 9.23
CA LEU A 18 -22.79 23.54 8.05
C LEU A 18 -22.07 22.24 8.43
N VAL A 19 -21.27 22.22 9.50
CA VAL A 19 -20.57 21.02 9.98
C VAL A 19 -21.56 19.98 10.48
N LYS A 20 -22.59 20.39 11.22
CA LYS A 20 -23.64 19.49 11.73
C LYS A 20 -24.48 18.90 10.61
N GLU A 21 -24.82 19.70 9.61
CA GLU A 21 -25.59 19.30 8.43
C GLU A 21 -24.76 18.42 7.50
N THR A 22 -23.50 18.76 7.26
CA THR A 22 -22.53 17.92 6.52
C THR A 22 -22.32 16.59 7.23
N ARG A 23 -22.21 16.57 8.56
CA ARG A 23 -22.09 15.35 9.36
C ARG A 23 -23.38 14.52 9.35
N GLY A 24 -24.54 15.17 9.38
CA GLY A 24 -25.85 14.53 9.24
C GLY A 24 -26.02 13.88 7.86
N MET A 25 -25.62 14.58 6.80
CA MET A 25 -25.61 14.05 5.44
C MET A 25 -24.60 12.92 5.26
N LEU A 26 -23.40 13.01 5.84
CA LEU A 26 -22.39 11.93 5.82
C LEU A 26 -22.85 10.65 6.53
N LEU A 27 -23.82 10.74 7.44
CA LEU A 27 -24.41 9.61 8.16
C LEU A 27 -25.63 9.01 7.46
N ALA A 28 -26.18 9.66 6.43
CA ALA A 28 -27.26 9.11 5.63
C ALA A 28 -26.75 7.91 4.81
N ASP A 29 -27.42 6.76 4.88
CA ASP A 29 -26.95 5.51 4.26
C ASP A 29 -26.72 5.62 2.75
N GLY A 30 -27.50 6.45 2.06
CA GLY A 30 -27.31 6.75 0.62
C GLY A 30 -26.04 7.57 0.34
N LEU A 31 -25.67 8.51 1.21
CA LEU A 31 -24.44 9.28 1.08
C LEU A 31 -23.23 8.45 1.52
N LYS A 32 -23.39 7.55 2.48
CA LYS A 32 -22.38 6.55 2.85
C LYS A 32 -22.11 5.60 1.70
N LEU A 33 -23.14 5.20 0.95
CA LEU A 33 -23.01 4.43 -0.29
C LEU A 33 -22.34 5.25 -1.40
N LEU A 34 -22.68 6.53 -1.57
CA LEU A 34 -22.04 7.45 -2.52
C LEU A 34 -20.61 7.83 -2.13
N TRP A 35 -20.29 7.90 -0.84
CA TRP A 35 -18.96 8.16 -0.31
C TRP A 35 -18.11 6.89 -0.39
N THR A 36 -18.70 5.72 -0.15
CA THR A 36 -18.10 4.42 -0.46
C THR A 36 -17.94 4.27 -1.97
N ALA A 37 -18.86 4.78 -2.80
CA ALA A 37 -18.77 4.81 -4.26
C ALA A 37 -17.70 5.81 -4.77
N ALA A 38 -17.55 6.97 -4.11
CA ALA A 38 -16.52 7.96 -4.37
C ALA A 38 -15.14 7.47 -3.89
N GLN A 39 -15.08 6.76 -2.77
CA GLN A 39 -13.91 5.99 -2.37
C GLN A 39 -13.66 4.82 -3.33
N CYS A 40 -14.70 4.26 -3.95
CA CYS A 40 -14.60 3.26 -4.99
C CYS A 40 -14.10 3.81 -6.34
N HIS A 41 -14.04 5.13 -6.50
CA HIS A 41 -13.34 5.85 -7.57
C HIS A 41 -11.85 6.11 -7.26
N SER A 42 -11.39 5.77 -6.04
CA SER A 42 -10.03 6.08 -5.58
C SER A 42 -9.09 4.88 -5.55
N ALA A 43 -9.38 3.73 -6.14
CA ALA A 43 -8.41 2.61 -6.16
C ALA A 43 -7.06 3.07 -6.75
N ASP A 44 -7.09 3.86 -7.83
CA ASP A 44 -5.89 4.48 -8.42
C ASP A 44 -5.24 5.51 -7.48
N MET A 45 -6.04 6.35 -6.82
CA MET A 45 -5.52 7.37 -5.89
C MET A 45 -4.89 6.71 -4.66
N LYS A 46 -5.55 5.70 -4.08
CA LYS A 46 -5.06 4.86 -2.99
C LYS A 46 -3.80 4.10 -3.40
N LEU A 47 -3.72 3.62 -4.64
CA LEU A 47 -2.53 2.98 -5.17
C LEU A 47 -1.37 3.97 -5.29
N LYS A 48 -1.60 5.14 -5.89
CA LYS A 48 -0.60 6.22 -6.01
C LYS A 48 -0.14 6.73 -4.64
N GLU A 49 -1.07 6.87 -3.70
CA GLU A 49 -0.77 7.29 -2.33
C GLU A 49 -0.02 6.20 -1.56
N SER A 50 -0.34 4.92 -1.77
CA SER A 50 0.41 3.77 -1.21
C SER A 50 1.86 3.77 -1.66
N ILE A 51 2.10 4.02 -2.95
CA ILE A 51 3.44 4.15 -3.53
C ILE A 51 4.19 5.33 -2.90
N ASN A 52 3.58 6.52 -2.91
CA ASN A 52 4.23 7.75 -2.43
C ASN A 52 4.55 7.69 -0.93
N LEU A 53 3.62 7.24 -0.10
CA LEU A 53 3.84 7.12 1.34
C LEU A 53 4.79 5.97 1.67
N GLY A 54 4.71 4.84 0.97
CA GLY A 54 5.68 3.75 1.09
C GLY A 54 7.11 4.21 0.78
N MET A 55 7.28 4.98 -0.30
CA MET A 55 8.56 5.58 -0.68
C MET A 55 9.08 6.60 0.33
N ASN A 56 8.21 7.45 0.86
CA ASN A 56 8.61 8.40 1.90
C ASN A 56 9.07 7.69 3.19
N VAL A 57 8.46 6.57 3.56
CA VAL A 57 8.88 5.77 4.71
C VAL A 57 10.25 5.14 4.47
N PHE A 58 10.46 4.59 3.27
CA PHE A 58 11.76 4.06 2.87
C PHE A 58 12.84 5.14 3.00
N TRP A 59 12.66 6.30 2.37
CA TRP A 59 13.64 7.38 2.39
C TRP A 59 13.85 8.01 3.77
N LYS A 60 12.81 8.07 4.61
CA LYS A 60 12.96 8.47 6.01
C LYS A 60 13.79 7.45 6.77
N ALA A 61 13.53 6.15 6.62
CA ALA A 61 14.26 5.10 7.31
C ALA A 61 15.74 5.01 6.88
N VAL A 62 16.00 5.32 5.62
CA VAL A 62 17.32 5.55 5.02
C VAL A 62 18.02 6.73 5.70
N GLY A 63 17.39 7.91 5.75
CA GLY A 63 17.97 9.11 6.33
C GLY A 63 18.16 9.05 7.85
N THR A 64 17.31 8.31 8.57
CA THR A 64 17.40 8.12 10.04
C THR A 64 18.26 6.92 10.44
N SER A 65 19.04 6.34 9.51
CA SER A 65 19.94 5.18 9.76
C SER A 65 19.25 3.91 10.26
N SER A 66 17.92 3.82 10.18
CA SER A 66 17.14 2.65 10.65
C SER A 66 17.23 1.47 9.67
N ILE A 67 17.62 1.74 8.42
CA ILE A 67 17.99 0.76 7.40
C ILE A 67 19.37 1.18 6.90
N PRO A 68 20.47 0.65 7.46
CA PRO A 68 21.82 1.07 7.09
C PRO A 68 22.15 0.65 5.65
N PHE A 69 22.76 1.54 4.86
CA PHE A 69 23.35 1.23 3.53
C PHE A 69 24.68 0.48 3.63
N ILE A 70 24.84 -0.32 4.68
CA ILE A 70 26.05 -1.07 5.01
C ILE A 70 25.74 -2.54 4.69
N PRO A 71 26.71 -3.39 4.29
CA PRO A 71 26.49 -4.80 3.89
C PRO A 71 25.78 -5.73 4.89
N PHE A 72 25.38 -5.22 6.06
CA PHE A 72 24.77 -5.97 7.16
C PHE A 72 23.39 -5.40 7.54
N VAL A 73 22.45 -5.37 6.59
CA VAL A 73 21.03 -5.15 6.94
C VAL A 73 20.45 -6.44 7.52
N GLY A 74 20.14 -6.44 8.82
CA GLY A 74 19.56 -7.61 9.48
C GLY A 74 18.14 -7.94 8.98
N ALA A 75 17.78 -9.23 8.99
CA ALA A 75 16.42 -9.71 8.72
C ALA A 75 15.36 -8.99 9.57
N THR A 76 15.71 -8.63 10.81
CA THR A 76 14.87 -7.89 11.75
C THR A 76 14.54 -6.46 11.26
N ALA A 77 15.51 -5.76 10.68
CA ALA A 77 15.33 -4.41 10.15
C ALA A 77 14.39 -4.43 8.92
N LEU A 78 14.60 -5.39 8.01
CA LEU A 78 13.72 -5.59 6.85
C LEU A 78 12.30 -5.98 7.27
N TYR A 79 12.14 -6.87 8.25
CA TYR A 79 10.82 -7.25 8.75
C TYR A 79 10.10 -6.08 9.46
N SER A 80 10.84 -5.26 10.20
CA SER A 80 10.30 -4.04 10.82
C SER A 80 9.84 -3.03 9.76
N ALA A 81 10.63 -2.83 8.70
CA ALA A 81 10.26 -1.99 7.56
C ALA A 81 8.99 -2.51 6.87
N PHE A 82 8.93 -3.83 6.62
CA PHE A 82 7.75 -4.49 6.10
C PHE A 82 6.49 -4.21 6.93
N ILE A 83 6.55 -4.37 8.26
CA ILE A 83 5.39 -4.09 9.14
C ILE A 83 4.97 -2.62 9.03
N LYS A 84 5.92 -1.67 8.99
CA LYS A 84 5.61 -0.24 8.86
C LYS A 84 4.91 0.06 7.53
N ILE A 85 5.43 -0.48 6.42
CA ILE A 85 4.85 -0.32 5.08
C ILE A 85 3.44 -0.93 5.05
N LEU A 86 3.29 -2.16 5.57
CA LEU A 86 2.02 -2.87 5.60
C LEU A 86 0.95 -2.11 6.40
N LYS A 87 1.29 -1.56 7.57
CA LYS A 87 0.36 -0.74 8.38
C LYS A 87 -0.08 0.51 7.64
N ILE A 88 0.85 1.22 7.01
CA ILE A 88 0.55 2.47 6.28
C ILE A 88 -0.37 2.18 5.09
N ILE A 89 -0.04 1.18 4.27
CA ILE A 89 -0.87 0.79 3.13
C ILE A 89 -2.25 0.34 3.64
N ASN A 90 -2.32 -0.48 4.69
CA ASN A 90 -3.61 -0.86 5.28
C ASN A 90 -4.48 0.34 5.68
N THR A 91 -3.89 1.38 6.27
CA THR A 91 -4.60 2.61 6.64
C THR A 91 -5.14 3.36 5.41
N ILE A 92 -4.37 3.44 4.32
CA ILE A 92 -4.79 4.09 3.06
C ILE A 92 -5.98 3.36 2.43
N TRP A 93 -5.90 2.03 2.39
CA TRP A 93 -6.96 1.22 1.77
C TRP A 93 -8.22 1.16 2.64
N GLY A 94 -8.06 1.14 3.96
CA GLY A 94 -9.16 1.22 4.91
C GLY A 94 -10.12 0.02 4.85
N ILE A 95 -9.62 -1.16 4.45
CA ILE A 95 -10.44 -2.36 4.27
C ILE A 95 -10.99 -2.81 5.63
N PRO A 96 -12.33 -2.88 5.82
CA PRO A 96 -12.94 -3.35 7.06
C PRO A 96 -12.43 -4.74 7.44
N SER A 97 -12.26 -4.98 8.74
CA SER A 97 -11.77 -6.24 9.30
C SER A 97 -10.33 -6.63 8.95
N CYS A 98 -9.59 -5.87 8.11
CA CYS A 98 -8.21 -6.21 7.77
C CYS A 98 -7.23 -5.87 8.90
N THR A 99 -7.39 -4.71 9.55
CA THR A 99 -6.53 -4.25 10.65
C THR A 99 -6.33 -5.27 11.79
N PRO A 100 -7.38 -5.88 12.39
CA PRO A 100 -7.19 -6.88 13.43
C PRO A 100 -6.47 -8.14 12.91
N LEU A 101 -6.67 -8.51 11.64
CA LEU A 101 -6.03 -9.68 11.03
C LEU A 101 -4.52 -9.49 10.83
N LEU A 102 -4.05 -8.24 10.68
CA LEU A 102 -2.63 -7.94 10.56
C LEU A 102 -1.84 -8.16 11.87
N HIS A 103 -2.53 -8.31 13.01
CA HIS A 103 -1.88 -8.72 14.27
C HIS A 103 -1.47 -10.20 14.26
N ASP A 104 -2.07 -11.04 13.40
CA ASP A 104 -1.67 -12.43 13.22
C ASP A 104 -0.38 -12.51 12.37
N SER A 105 0.65 -13.17 12.91
CA SER A 105 1.91 -13.42 12.21
C SER A 105 1.72 -14.27 10.95
N LYS A 106 0.74 -15.19 10.94
CA LYS A 106 0.43 -16.01 9.76
C LYS A 106 -0.06 -15.16 8.60
N VAL A 107 -0.94 -14.19 8.88
CA VAL A 107 -1.45 -13.26 7.86
C VAL A 107 -0.34 -12.37 7.33
N ARG A 108 0.51 -11.82 8.21
CA ARG A 108 1.69 -11.04 7.79
C ARG A 108 2.63 -11.85 6.89
N ASN A 109 2.86 -13.12 7.20
CA ASN A 109 3.71 -13.99 6.41
C ASN A 109 3.10 -14.32 5.04
N LEU A 110 1.77 -14.34 4.91
CA LEU A 110 1.12 -14.47 3.59
C LEU A 110 1.45 -13.28 2.70
N PHE A 111 1.36 -12.04 3.20
CA PHE A 111 1.72 -10.86 2.42
C PHE A 111 3.18 -10.91 1.93
N LEU A 112 4.12 -11.36 2.77
CA LEU A 112 5.51 -11.57 2.36
C LEU A 112 5.65 -12.62 1.25
N GLN A 113 4.94 -13.75 1.34
CA GLN A 113 4.92 -14.78 0.29
C GLN A 113 4.43 -14.20 -1.05
N GLY A 114 3.39 -13.37 -1.01
CA GLY A 114 2.86 -12.70 -2.20
C GLY A 114 3.85 -11.73 -2.84
N CYS A 115 4.63 -11.01 -2.04
CA CYS A 115 5.60 -10.05 -2.53
C CYS A 115 6.82 -10.71 -3.21
N PHE A 116 7.31 -11.83 -2.67
CA PHE A 116 8.62 -12.39 -3.05
C PHE A 116 8.59 -13.74 -3.77
N ASP A 117 7.42 -14.29 -4.05
CA ASP A 117 7.25 -15.65 -4.60
C ASP A 117 7.93 -16.76 -3.77
N ALA A 118 8.16 -16.50 -2.48
CA ALA A 118 8.78 -17.45 -1.56
C ALA A 118 7.74 -18.39 -0.93
N SER A 119 8.18 -19.60 -0.55
CA SER A 119 7.31 -20.53 0.18
C SER A 119 7.17 -20.14 1.66
N ALA A 120 6.08 -20.58 2.31
CA ALA A 120 5.87 -20.34 3.74
C ALA A 120 7.01 -20.87 4.63
N GLY A 121 7.65 -21.97 4.24
CA GLY A 121 8.78 -22.57 4.96
C GLY A 121 10.07 -21.75 4.87
N ASP A 122 10.27 -21.03 3.78
CA ASP A 122 11.46 -20.19 3.56
C ASP A 122 11.40 -18.89 4.38
N ILE A 123 10.20 -18.38 4.65
CA ILE A 123 9.98 -17.14 5.43
C ILE A 123 10.00 -17.38 6.95
N LEU A 124 9.64 -18.58 7.41
CA LEU A 124 9.54 -18.94 8.84
C LEU A 124 10.87 -19.36 9.49
N THR A 125 11.95 -19.51 8.72
CA THR A 125 13.25 -20.02 9.21
C THR A 125 14.38 -19.00 9.01
N SER A 126 15.62 -19.35 9.40
CA SER A 126 16.86 -18.62 9.10
C SER A 126 17.09 -18.33 7.60
N LYS A 127 16.23 -18.87 6.73
CA LYS A 127 16.17 -18.64 5.30
C LYS A 127 15.37 -17.40 4.88
N PHE A 128 14.89 -16.54 5.80
CA PHE A 128 14.20 -15.31 5.43
C PHE A 128 14.97 -14.46 4.41
N LEU A 129 16.30 -14.36 4.53
CA LEU A 129 17.14 -13.67 3.55
C LEU A 129 17.20 -14.43 2.21
N VAL A 130 17.27 -15.76 2.23
CA VAL A 130 17.21 -16.62 1.05
C VAL A 130 15.85 -16.50 0.33
N ALA A 131 14.75 -16.41 1.08
CA ALA A 131 13.39 -16.18 0.59
C ALA A 131 13.25 -14.82 -0.12
N LEU A 132 14.09 -13.87 0.22
CA LEU A 132 14.19 -12.55 -0.41
C LEU A 132 15.24 -12.53 -1.55
N ASN A 133 15.78 -13.69 -1.95
CA ASN A 133 16.86 -13.87 -2.93
C ASN A 133 18.23 -13.25 -2.54
N PHE A 134 18.53 -13.17 -1.25
CA PHE A 134 19.87 -12.77 -0.79
C PHE A 134 20.80 -13.97 -0.63
N PHE A 135 21.82 -14.03 -1.50
CA PHE A 135 22.96 -14.94 -1.38
C PHE A 135 24.25 -14.12 -1.28
N GLY A 136 24.47 -13.43 -0.15
CA GLY A 136 25.67 -12.59 0.06
C GLY A 136 25.42 -11.38 0.96
N PRO A 137 26.42 -10.48 1.10
CA PRO A 137 26.25 -9.22 1.82
C PRO A 137 25.16 -8.38 1.16
N LEU A 138 24.21 -7.89 1.96
CA LEU A 138 23.09 -7.10 1.45
C LEU A 138 23.59 -5.78 0.91
N THR A 139 23.67 -5.65 -0.41
CA THR A 139 24.04 -4.37 -1.02
C THR A 139 22.89 -3.37 -0.90
N ALA A 140 23.22 -2.07 -1.01
CA ALA A 140 22.24 -0.98 -1.11
C ALA A 140 21.16 -1.27 -2.18
N THR A 141 21.59 -1.81 -3.31
CA THR A 141 20.77 -2.20 -4.47
C THR A 141 19.74 -3.25 -4.11
N GLN A 142 20.18 -4.32 -3.45
CA GLN A 142 19.31 -5.43 -3.10
C GLN A 142 18.34 -5.04 -1.98
N THR A 143 18.78 -4.23 -1.01
CA THR A 143 17.92 -3.68 0.06
C THR A 143 16.83 -2.80 -0.52
N SER A 144 17.19 -1.90 -1.43
CA SER A 144 16.24 -1.02 -2.13
C SER A 144 15.26 -1.83 -2.98
N THR A 145 15.76 -2.81 -3.75
CA THR A 145 14.92 -3.72 -4.54
C THR A 145 13.91 -4.46 -3.68
N THR A 146 14.34 -4.98 -2.54
CA THR A 146 13.47 -5.70 -1.60
C THR A 146 12.38 -4.79 -1.05
N ILE A 147 12.71 -3.58 -0.63
CA ILE A 147 11.71 -2.65 -0.07
C ILE A 147 10.73 -2.17 -1.15
N LEU A 148 11.22 -1.90 -2.37
CA LEU A 148 10.36 -1.53 -3.51
C LEU A 148 9.39 -2.66 -3.88
N LYS A 149 9.86 -3.91 -3.86
CA LYS A 149 8.99 -5.10 -4.04
C LYS A 149 7.94 -5.23 -2.92
N MET A 150 8.28 -4.90 -1.67
CA MET A 150 7.29 -4.87 -0.57
C MET A 150 6.23 -3.82 -0.83
N ILE A 151 6.61 -2.58 -1.17
CA ILE A 151 5.66 -1.50 -1.42
C ILE A 151 4.74 -1.87 -2.59
N ALA A 152 5.30 -2.32 -3.72
CA ALA A 152 4.53 -2.71 -4.90
C ALA A 152 3.61 -3.91 -4.62
N GLY A 153 4.16 -4.98 -4.03
CA GLY A 153 3.44 -6.22 -3.77
C GLY A 153 2.28 -6.02 -2.79
N ILE A 154 2.51 -5.32 -1.68
CA ILE A 154 1.44 -5.03 -0.71
C ILE A 154 0.36 -4.18 -1.38
N SER A 155 0.74 -3.12 -2.11
CA SER A 155 -0.22 -2.23 -2.79
C SER A 155 -1.11 -2.99 -3.79
N LEU A 156 -0.54 -3.89 -4.58
CA LEU A 156 -1.27 -4.71 -5.54
C LEU A 156 -2.15 -5.80 -4.90
N ILE A 157 -1.70 -6.40 -3.79
CA ILE A 157 -2.53 -7.33 -3.02
C ILE A 157 -3.75 -6.60 -2.43
N TYR A 158 -3.55 -5.39 -1.90
CA TYR A 158 -4.65 -4.56 -1.40
C TYR A 158 -5.59 -4.10 -2.50
N GLU A 159 -5.08 -3.73 -3.68
CA GLU A 159 -5.92 -3.46 -4.85
C GLU A 159 -6.81 -4.65 -5.19
N LYS A 160 -6.24 -5.85 -5.20
CA LYS A 160 -6.99 -7.07 -5.50
C LYS A 160 -8.04 -7.38 -4.44
N LEU A 161 -7.70 -7.23 -3.15
CA LEU A 161 -8.64 -7.37 -2.05
C LEU A 161 -9.78 -6.36 -2.14
N PHE A 162 -9.46 -5.11 -2.49
CA PHE A 162 -10.44 -4.06 -2.68
C PHE A 162 -11.47 -4.41 -3.76
N TRP A 163 -11.01 -4.84 -4.94
CA TRP A 163 -11.92 -5.25 -6.02
C TRP A 163 -12.74 -6.49 -5.64
N TYR A 164 -12.15 -7.44 -4.93
CA TYR A 164 -12.87 -8.61 -4.44
C TYR A 164 -14.03 -8.23 -3.50
N ILE A 165 -13.81 -7.31 -2.55
CA ILE A 165 -14.85 -6.84 -1.62
C ILE A 165 -15.89 -6.02 -2.36
N LYS A 166 -15.47 -5.16 -3.29
CA LYS A 166 -16.40 -4.35 -4.09
C LYS A 166 -17.37 -5.22 -4.89
N ASN A 167 -16.91 -6.36 -5.40
CA ASN A 167 -17.75 -7.31 -6.14
C ASN A 167 -18.58 -8.23 -5.22
N HIS A 168 -18.28 -8.26 -3.91
CA HIS A 168 -18.92 -9.13 -2.91
C HIS A 168 -19.09 -8.39 -1.56
N PRO A 169 -19.93 -7.34 -1.50
CA PRO A 169 -20.04 -6.46 -0.32
C PRO A 169 -20.52 -7.19 0.94
N GLU A 170 -21.24 -8.30 0.79
CA GLU A 170 -21.72 -9.16 1.87
C GLU A 170 -20.64 -10.04 2.53
N ARG A 171 -19.44 -10.14 1.94
CA ARG A 171 -18.38 -11.04 2.44
C ARG A 171 -17.44 -10.36 3.42
N VAL A 172 -17.31 -10.95 4.61
CA VAL A 172 -16.29 -10.57 5.59
C VAL A 172 -14.91 -11.06 5.14
N VAL A 173 -13.92 -10.16 5.16
CA VAL A 173 -12.53 -10.52 4.90
C VAL A 173 -12.03 -11.44 6.02
N SER A 174 -11.67 -12.67 5.64
CA SER A 174 -11.11 -13.69 6.54
C SER A 174 -9.65 -14.00 6.18
N PRO A 175 -8.86 -14.60 7.10
CA PRO A 175 -7.51 -15.07 6.79
C PRO A 175 -7.44 -15.98 5.55
N ALA A 176 -8.45 -16.84 5.36
CA ALA A 176 -8.55 -17.71 4.19
C ALA A 176 -8.76 -16.91 2.89
N THR A 177 -9.54 -15.82 2.94
CA THR A 177 -9.73 -14.93 1.80
C THR A 177 -8.45 -14.20 1.44
N ILE A 178 -7.73 -13.66 2.44
CA ILE A 178 -6.42 -13.03 2.23
C ILE A 178 -5.44 -14.06 1.63
N GLY A 179 -5.38 -15.27 2.20
CA GLY A 179 -4.53 -16.35 1.70
C GLY A 179 -4.80 -16.69 0.24
N ARG A 180 -6.07 -16.81 -0.16
CA ARG A 180 -6.43 -17.04 -1.57
C ARG A 180 -5.97 -15.89 -2.47
N MET A 181 -6.28 -14.64 -2.12
CA MET A 181 -5.92 -13.48 -2.95
C MET A 181 -4.42 -13.31 -3.10
N VAL A 182 -3.66 -13.50 -2.01
CA VAL A 182 -2.20 -13.53 -2.00
C VAL A 182 -1.66 -14.62 -2.91
N MET A 183 -2.18 -15.84 -2.80
CA MET A 183 -1.71 -16.98 -3.61
C MET A 183 -2.02 -16.80 -5.09
N GLU A 184 -3.18 -16.25 -5.43
CA GLU A 184 -3.48 -15.91 -6.81
C GLU A 184 -2.60 -14.77 -7.34
N PHE A 185 -2.31 -13.75 -6.53
CA PHE A 185 -1.38 -12.68 -6.92
C PHE A 185 0.03 -13.24 -7.14
N ARG A 186 0.51 -14.06 -6.21
CA ARG A 186 1.81 -14.75 -6.30
C ARG A 186 1.96 -15.52 -7.61
N ARG A 187 0.91 -16.23 -8.04
CA ARG A 187 0.89 -17.01 -9.28
C ARG A 187 0.60 -16.18 -10.53
N SER A 188 0.31 -14.89 -10.38
CA SER A 188 -0.07 -14.02 -11.49
C SER A 188 1.15 -13.62 -12.33
N GLN A 189 0.90 -13.42 -13.62
CA GLN A 189 1.90 -12.84 -14.52
C GLN A 189 2.29 -11.41 -14.07
N GLY A 190 1.35 -10.65 -13.50
CA GLY A 190 1.60 -9.31 -12.97
C GLY A 190 2.69 -9.28 -11.89
N GLN A 191 2.63 -10.20 -10.93
CA GLN A 191 3.66 -10.29 -9.88
C GLN A 191 5.04 -10.59 -10.47
N ARG A 192 5.12 -11.51 -11.44
CA ARG A 192 6.38 -11.87 -12.11
C ARG A 192 6.95 -10.69 -12.88
N THR A 193 6.13 -9.98 -13.65
CA THR A 193 6.54 -8.80 -14.42
C THR A 193 7.00 -7.66 -13.50
N MET A 194 6.26 -7.37 -12.45
CA MET A 194 6.63 -6.38 -11.42
C MET A 194 7.97 -6.73 -10.77
N SER A 195 8.13 -7.97 -10.30
CA SER A 195 9.34 -8.43 -9.63
C SER A 195 10.55 -8.40 -10.56
N ALA A 196 10.39 -8.85 -11.81
CA ALA A 196 11.45 -8.82 -12.82
C ALA A 196 11.87 -7.38 -13.16
N ARG A 197 10.91 -6.46 -13.35
CA ARG A 197 11.20 -5.05 -13.66
C ARG A 197 12.03 -4.39 -12.57
N LEU A 198 11.58 -4.47 -11.31
CA LEU A 198 12.30 -3.89 -10.17
C LEU A 198 13.70 -4.50 -10.03
N THR A 199 13.83 -5.82 -10.20
CA THR A 199 15.14 -6.50 -10.11
C THR A 199 16.09 -6.06 -11.22
N TYR A 200 15.62 -6.01 -12.47
CA TYR A 200 16.46 -5.69 -13.62
C TYR A 200 16.90 -4.22 -13.59
N ARG A 201 15.96 -3.29 -13.35
CA ARG A 201 16.24 -1.86 -13.46
C ARG A 201 17.13 -1.37 -12.33
N ILE A 202 16.82 -1.73 -11.08
CA ILE A 202 17.61 -1.26 -9.93
C ILE A 202 19.05 -1.81 -9.98
N ASN A 203 19.23 -3.07 -10.43
CA ASN A 203 20.57 -3.67 -10.52
C ASN A 203 21.41 -3.13 -11.69
N ILE A 204 20.81 -2.79 -12.83
CA ILE A 204 21.57 -2.39 -14.04
C ILE A 204 21.73 -0.88 -14.14
N THR A 205 20.69 -0.10 -13.81
CA THR A 205 20.72 1.36 -13.96
C THR A 205 21.28 2.08 -12.74
N ASN A 206 21.58 1.37 -11.65
CA ASN A 206 22.14 1.95 -10.43
C ASN A 206 21.30 3.15 -9.92
N CYS A 207 19.99 3.10 -10.16
CA CYS A 207 19.05 4.16 -9.81
C CYS A 207 18.86 4.18 -8.30
N TYR A 208 19.59 5.08 -7.62
CA TYR A 208 19.42 5.37 -6.20
C TYR A 208 18.81 6.73 -5.93
N ASP A 209 18.46 7.49 -6.96
CA ASP A 209 17.77 8.75 -6.74
C ASP A 209 16.30 8.51 -6.36
N LYS A 210 15.78 9.37 -5.48
CA LYS A 210 14.40 9.28 -5.00
C LYS A 210 13.38 9.34 -6.13
N ALA A 211 13.59 10.22 -7.12
CA ALA A 211 12.66 10.37 -8.23
C ALA A 211 12.74 9.17 -9.19
N ALA A 212 13.96 8.66 -9.45
CA ALA A 212 14.16 7.47 -10.29
C ALA A 212 13.52 6.22 -9.66
N CYS A 213 13.73 5.97 -8.36
CA CYS A 213 13.10 4.85 -7.66
C CYS A 213 11.57 4.95 -7.64
N LEU A 214 11.02 6.18 -7.51
CA LEU A 214 9.58 6.40 -7.52
C LEU A 214 8.98 6.10 -8.90
N ALA A 215 9.59 6.62 -9.97
CA ALA A 215 9.13 6.37 -11.34
C ALA A 215 9.14 4.87 -11.68
N GLU A 216 10.23 4.17 -11.35
CA GLU A 216 10.33 2.73 -11.58
C GLU A 216 9.31 1.93 -10.77
N LEU A 217 9.02 2.37 -9.54
CA LEU A 217 8.00 1.76 -8.70
C LEU A 217 6.59 1.94 -9.27
N GLU A 218 6.26 3.14 -9.76
CA GLU A 218 4.97 3.43 -10.41
C GLU A 218 4.77 2.55 -11.65
N GLU A 219 5.79 2.45 -12.52
CA GLU A 219 5.73 1.61 -13.70
C GLU A 219 5.66 0.12 -13.38
N ALA A 220 6.39 -0.34 -12.34
CA ALA A 220 6.33 -1.73 -11.90
C ALA A 220 4.95 -2.09 -11.33
N VAL A 221 4.34 -1.17 -10.57
CA VAL A 221 2.99 -1.35 -10.06
C VAL A 221 1.99 -1.44 -11.21
N GLU A 222 2.03 -0.51 -12.17
CA GLU A 222 1.13 -0.52 -13.33
C GLU A 222 1.28 -1.82 -14.16
N ALA A 223 2.50 -2.28 -14.37
CA ALA A 223 2.76 -3.55 -15.03
C ALA A 223 2.17 -4.74 -14.26
N GLY A 224 2.21 -4.68 -12.92
CA GLY A 224 1.73 -5.72 -12.00
C GLY A 224 0.23 -5.75 -11.75
N ARG A 225 -0.54 -4.75 -12.21
CA ARG A 225 -1.99 -4.68 -11.98
C ARG A 225 -2.74 -5.87 -12.58
N SER A 226 -3.78 -6.27 -11.86
CA SER A 226 -4.71 -7.32 -12.30
C SER A 226 -5.55 -6.86 -13.50
N VAL A 227 -6.16 -7.80 -14.22
CA VAL A 227 -7.12 -7.49 -15.32
C VAL A 227 -8.22 -6.57 -14.81
N MET A 228 -8.78 -6.83 -13.62
CA MET A 228 -9.79 -5.97 -13.01
C MET A 228 -9.28 -4.57 -12.68
N GLY A 229 -8.03 -4.43 -12.22
CA GLY A 229 -7.39 -3.12 -12.03
C GLY A 229 -7.25 -2.34 -13.34
N LYS A 230 -6.82 -3.03 -14.41
CA LYS A 230 -6.66 -2.44 -15.75
C LYS A 230 -8.00 -2.12 -16.42
N GLU A 231 -9.03 -2.93 -16.19
CA GLU A 231 -10.36 -2.73 -16.76
C GLU A 231 -11.16 -1.65 -16.02
N GLY A 232 -10.93 -1.51 -14.71
CA GLY A 232 -11.35 -0.33 -13.94
C GLY A 232 -10.82 0.98 -14.53
N MET A 233 -9.59 0.99 -15.07
CA MET A 233 -9.04 2.15 -15.79
C MET A 233 -9.71 2.39 -17.15
N ARG A 234 -9.95 1.33 -17.94
CA ARG A 234 -10.57 1.48 -19.28
C ARG A 234 -11.98 2.07 -19.21
N ARG A 235 -12.76 1.74 -18.19
CA ARG A 235 -14.08 2.35 -17.97
C ARG A 235 -13.99 3.85 -17.65
N LYS A 236 -12.86 4.31 -17.10
CA LYS A 236 -12.59 5.73 -16.79
C LYS A 236 -12.29 6.53 -18.07
N THR A 237 -11.47 5.98 -18.97
CA THR A 237 -11.06 6.66 -20.22
C THR A 237 -12.19 6.83 -21.24
N ILE A 238 -13.29 6.08 -21.08
CA ILE A 238 -14.47 6.16 -21.96
C ILE A 238 -15.48 7.20 -21.46
N VAL A 239 -15.48 7.51 -20.17
CA VAL A 239 -16.40 8.51 -19.57
C VAL A 239 -15.85 9.94 -19.68
N ASP A 240 -14.54 10.08 -19.88
CA ASP A 240 -13.86 11.37 -20.13
C ASP A 240 -13.76 11.73 -21.63
N LYS A 241 -14.64 11.21 -22.49
CA LYS A 241 -14.79 11.60 -23.91
C LYS A 241 -16.22 12.03 -24.19
#